data_AF-A0A0M6YL26-F1
#
_entry.id   AF-A0A0M6YL26-F1
#
_cell.length_a   1.000
_cell.length_b   1.000
_cell.length_c   1.000
_cell.angle_alpha   90.00
_cell.angle_beta   90.00
_cell.angle_gamma   90.00
#
_symmetry.space_group_name_H-M   'P 1'
#
loop_
_entity.id
_entity.type
_entity.pdbx_description
1 polymer ?
#
loop_
_entity_poly.entity_id
_entity_poly.type
_entity_poly.pdbx_seq_one_letter_code
_entity_poly.pdbx_strand_id
1 'polypeptide(L)' 'MQGFIIFDTFGAKEHEVFVKDMTGWLEDGKVQYREQVVEGLEAAPEAFLDLLEGRNFGKMVVRVG' A
#
# COMPACT_ATOMS: atom_id res chain seq x y z
N MET A 1 13.40 -6.90 14.08
CA MET A 1 12.46 -5.87 13.59
C MET A 1 11.05 -6.38 13.84
N GLN A 2 10.21 -5.62 14.53
CA GLN A 2 8.83 -6.01 14.84
C GLN A 2 7.89 -5.26 13.88
N GLY A 3 7.01 -5.99 13.20
CA GLY A 3 5.95 -5.38 12.39
C GLY A 3 4.81 -4.87 13.26
N PHE A 4 4.00 -3.97 12.73
CA PHE A 4 2.76 -3.52 13.35
C PHE A 4 1.68 -3.36 12.28
N ILE A 5 0.43 -3.49 12.69
CA ILE A 5 -0.74 -3.30 11.83
C ILE A 5 -1.35 -1.95 12.19
N ILE A 6 -1.52 -1.08 11.19
CA ILE A 6 -2.04 0.29 11.39
C ILE A 6 -3.40 0.25 12.10
N PHE A 7 -4.29 -0.65 11.66
CA PHE A 7 -5.64 -0.78 12.23
C PHE A 7 -5.67 -1.33 13.66
N ASP A 8 -4.59 -1.97 14.11
CA ASP A 8 -4.47 -2.46 15.50
C ASP A 8 -3.80 -1.41 16.42
N THR A 9 -3.12 -0.43 15.82
CA THR A 9 -2.25 0.52 16.55
C THR A 9 -2.85 1.93 16.62
N PHE A 10 -3.56 2.35 15.57
CA PHE A 10 -4.14 3.68 15.45
C PHE A 10 -5.67 3.60 15.57
N GLY A 11 -6.27 4.64 16.18
CA GLY A 11 -7.71 4.70 16.39
C GLY A 11 -8.49 5.05 15.12
N ALA A 12 -9.80 4.79 15.18
CA ALA A 12 -10.72 5.08 14.06
C ALA A 12 -10.77 6.58 13.70
N LYS A 13 -10.61 7.47 14.69
CA LYS A 13 -10.66 8.93 14.46
C LYS A 13 -9.46 9.41 13.65
N GLU A 14 -8.26 8.92 13.96
CA GLU A 14 -7.04 9.24 13.24
C GLU A 14 -7.13 8.75 11.79
N HIS A 15 -7.72 7.57 11.59
CA HIS A 15 -7.96 7.03 10.25
C HIS A 15 -8.96 7.87 9.45
N GLU A 16 -10.06 8.33 10.04
CA GLU A 16 -11.03 9.21 9.37
C GLU A 16 -10.41 10.53 8.90
N VAL A 17 -9.59 11.16 9.75
CA VAL A 17 -8.86 12.38 9.40
C VAL A 17 -7.90 12.12 8.25
N PHE A 18 -7.12 11.03 8.32
CA PHE A 18 -6.20 10.64 7.26
C PHE A 18 -6.90 10.43 5.92
N VAL A 19 -8.01 9.68 5.90
CA VAL A 19 -8.78 9.42 4.68
C VAL A 19 -9.26 10.73 4.05
N LYS A 20 -9.79 11.65 4.85
CA LYS A 20 -10.26 12.96 4.38
C LYS A 20 -9.13 13.75 3.71
N ASP A 21 -8.01 13.91 4.40
CA ASP A 21 -6.91 14.74 3.91
C ASP A 21 -6.22 14.11 2.69
N MET A 22 -5.95 12.80 2.74
CA MET A 22 -5.31 12.08 1.64
C MET A 22 -6.17 12.07 0.38
N THR A 23 -7.49 11.92 0.52
CA THR A 23 -8.42 12.02 -0.62
C THR A 23 -8.31 13.38 -1.29
N GLY A 24 -8.36 14.46 -0.50
CA GLY A 24 -8.20 15.82 -1.03
C GLY A 24 -6.84 16.03 -1.71
N TRP A 25 -5.76 15.49 -1.16
CA TRP A 25 -4.43 15.61 -1.78
C TRP A 25 -4.28 14.82 -3.09
N LEU A 26 -4.97 13.70 -3.22
CA LEU A 26 -5.03 12.93 -4.47
C LEU A 26 -5.82 13.70 -5.54
N GLU A 27 -6.99 14.25 -5.18
CA GLU A 27 -7.82 15.06 -6.08
C GLU A 27 -7.10 16.34 -6.54
N ASP A 28 -6.40 17.01 -5.62
CA ASP A 28 -5.60 18.20 -5.91
C ASP A 28 -4.29 17.90 -6.68
N GLY A 29 -3.93 16.63 -6.88
CA GLY A 29 -2.67 16.20 -7.49
C GLY A 29 -1.42 16.49 -6.66
N LYS A 30 -1.59 16.88 -5.38
CA LYS A 30 -0.51 17.09 -4.40
C LYS A 30 0.18 15.79 -4.01
N VAL A 31 -0.56 14.69 -4.05
CA VAL A 31 -0.05 13.33 -3.89
C VAL A 31 -0.30 12.56 -5.17
N GLN A 32 0.75 11.92 -5.69
CA GLN A 32 0.69 11.00 -6.81
C GLN A 32 1.13 9.63 -6.33
N TYR A 33 0.35 8.61 -6.65
CA TYR A 33 0.67 7.23 -6.28
C TYR A 33 0.99 6.42 -7.54
N ARG A 34 1.87 5.43 -7.37
CA ARG A 34 2.19 4.46 -8.42
C ARG A 34 2.21 3.08 -7.80
N GLU A 35 1.56 2.16 -8.50
CA GLU A 35 1.46 0.76 -8.10
C GLU A 35 2.11 -0.12 -9.16
N GLN A 36 2.73 -1.20 -8.69
CA GLN A 36 3.08 -2.36 -9.50
C GLN A 36 2.11 -3.47 -9.12
N VAL A 37 1.23 -3.81 -10.05
CA VAL A 37 0.21 -4.84 -9.85
C VAL A 37 0.71 -6.15 -10.46
N VAL A 38 0.74 -7.19 -9.64
CA VAL A 38 1.00 -8.59 -10.03
C VAL A 38 -0.31 -9.36 -9.93
N GLU A 39 -0.59 -10.20 -10.91
CA GLU A 39 -1.83 -10.97 -10.97
C GLU A 39 -1.64 -12.35 -10.34
N GLY A 40 -2.62 -12.80 -9.55
CA GLY A 40 -2.64 -14.14 -8.98
C GLY A 40 -1.94 -14.25 -7.61
N LEU A 41 -2.60 -14.91 -6.66
CA LEU A 41 -2.04 -15.10 -5.31
C LEU A 41 -0.80 -16.00 -5.34
N GLU A 42 -0.75 -16.93 -6.28
CA GLU A 42 0.38 -17.81 -6.55
C GLU A 42 1.67 -17.06 -6.88
N ALA A 43 1.58 -15.83 -7.41
CA ALA A 43 2.73 -14.97 -7.70
C ALA A 43 3.20 -14.18 -6.47
N ALA A 44 2.46 -14.20 -5.35
CA ALA A 44 2.81 -13.45 -4.14
C ALA A 44 4.19 -13.78 -3.55
N PRO A 45 4.67 -15.04 -3.52
CA PRO A 45 6.01 -15.34 -3.02
C PRO A 45 7.10 -14.64 -3.83
N GLU A 46 7.02 -14.68 -5.16
CA GLU A 46 8.00 -14.04 -6.04
C GLU A 46 7.90 -12.51 -5.97
N ALA A 47 6.68 -11.96 -5.99
CA ALA A 47 6.43 -10.53 -5.81
C ALA A 47 6.98 -10.00 -4.46
N PHE A 48 6.94 -10.82 -3.41
CA PHE A 48 7.49 -10.47 -2.10
C PHE A 48 9.03 -10.50 -2.10
N LEU A 49 9.65 -11.46 -2.78
CA LEU A 49 11.11 -11.47 -2.96
C LEU A 49 11.56 -10.23 -3.74
N ASP A 50 10.86 -9.88 -4.82
CA ASP A 50 11.12 -8.65 -5.59
C ASP A 50 11.03 -7.40 -4.73
N LEU A 51 10.05 -7.33 -3.84
CA LEU A 51 9.92 -6.22 -2.88
C LEU A 51 11.12 -6.15 -1.92
N LEU A 52 11.56 -7.29 -1.38
CA LEU A 52 12.69 -7.33 -0.45
C LEU A 52 14.03 -7.02 -1.13
N GLU A 53 14.17 -7.37 -2.41
CA GLU A 53 15.33 -7.06 -3.24
C GLU A 53 15.28 -5.66 -3.84
N GLY A 54 14.19 -4.91 -3.63
CA GLY A 54 14.00 -3.55 -4.16
C GLY A 54 13.78 -3.49 -5.67
N ARG A 55 13.33 -4.59 -6.28
CA ARG A 55 12.97 -4.68 -7.70
C ARG A 55 11.59 -4.09 -8.01
N ASN A 56 10.79 -3.78 -6.99
CA ASN A 56 9.47 -3.19 -7.16
C ASN A 56 9.55 -1.71 -7.60
N PHE A 57 8.65 -1.31 -8.50
CA PHE A 57 8.44 0.09 -8.85
C PHE A 57 7.16 0.61 -8.19
N GLY A 58 7.30 1.38 -7.12
CA GLY A 58 6.16 1.89 -6.35
C GLY A 58 5.57 0.83 -5.43
N LYS A 59 4.28 0.95 -5.10
CA LYS A 59 3.60 0.02 -4.19
C LYS A 59 3.35 -1.32 -4.90
N MET A 60 3.95 -2.41 -4.40
CA MET A 60 3.68 -3.77 -4.85
C MET A 60 2.27 -4.21 -4.39
N VAL A 61 1.43 -4.65 -5.32
CA VAL A 61 0.07 -5.13 -5.06
C VAL A 61 -0.11 -6.45 -5.78
N VAL A 62 -0.58 -7.48 -5.07
CA VAL A 62 -1.02 -8.74 -5.69
C VAL A 62 -2.54 -8.68 -5.84
N ARG A 63 -3.02 -8.69 -7.09
CA ARG A 63 -4.45 -8.77 -7.38
C ARG A 63 -4.91 -10.21 -7.23
N VAL A 64 -5.85 -10.40 -6.33
CA VAL A 64 -6.58 -11.66 -6.15
C VAL A 64 -7.97 -11.48 -6.76
N GLY A 65 -8.41 -12.47 -7.55
CA GLY A 65 -9.71 -12.46 -8.23
C GLY A 65 -10.89 -12.40 -7.28
#